data_AF-A0A934GD58-F1
#
_entry.id   AF-A0A934GD58-F1
#
_cell.length_a   1.000
_cell.length_b   1.000
_cell.length_c   1.000
_cell.angle_alpha   90.00
_cell.angle_beta   90.00
_cell.angle_gamma   90.00
#
_symmetry.space_group_name_H-M   'P 1'
#
loop_
_entity.id
_entity.type
_entity.pdbx_description
1 polymer ?
#
loop_
_entity_poly.entity_id
_entity_poly.type
_entity_poly.pdbx_seq_one_letter_code
_entity_poly.pdbx_strand_id
1 'polypeptide(L)'
;MFQGVLTRFPLLGILRKRSLVLFIDGKKMAVKSLRGPRIDNRSPVVLDAAARIFAEHGYSGSSIREIAEACDMQPGSLYYHFAAKEDLLVAVYERGVEEIQAAVVEAVQRET
;
A
#
# COMPACT_ATOMS: atom_id res chain seq x y z
N MET A 1 5.38 7.31 43.45
CA MET A 1 6.71 7.56 42.86
C MET A 1 6.75 6.88 41.49
N PHE A 2 6.11 7.49 40.49
CA PHE A 2 6.05 6.99 39.12
C PHE A 2 7.26 7.53 38.36
N GLN A 3 8.20 6.66 38.04
CA GLN A 3 9.27 6.93 37.08
C GLN A 3 9.04 6.05 35.85
N GLY A 4 9.20 6.62 34.66
CA GLY A 4 9.19 5.85 33.42
C GLY A 4 8.75 6.67 32.22
N VAL A 5 9.55 7.67 31.88
CA VAL A 5 9.45 8.43 30.63
C VAL A 5 9.56 7.45 29.45
N LEU A 6 8.49 7.33 28.67
CA LEU A 6 8.47 6.54 27.44
C LEU A 6 9.12 7.33 26.28
N THR A 7 10.40 7.69 26.42
CA THR A 7 11.20 8.28 25.35
C THR A 7 12.28 7.31 24.93
N ARG A 8 11.95 6.39 24.01
CA ARG A 8 12.88 5.82 23.02
C ARG A 8 12.12 4.81 22.13
N PHE A 9 11.67 5.24 20.96
CA PHE A 9 11.42 4.32 19.84
C PHE A 9 12.46 4.56 18.74
N PRO A 10 13.73 4.16 18.96
CA PRO A 10 14.66 4.02 17.86
C PRO A 10 14.55 2.58 17.31
N LEU A 11 14.73 2.43 16.00
CA LEU A 11 15.09 1.16 15.37
C LEU A 11 14.01 0.06 15.33
N LEU A 12 12.87 0.33 14.69
CA LEU A 12 12.14 -0.73 13.98
C LEU A 12 12.66 -0.86 12.53
N GLY A 13 13.98 -0.87 12.38
CA GLY A 13 14.60 -1.41 11.19
C GLY A 13 14.45 -2.93 11.22
N ILE A 14 13.94 -3.51 10.14
CA ILE A 14 13.92 -4.97 9.88
C ILE A 14 12.85 -5.74 10.68
N LEU A 15 11.56 -5.42 10.51
CA LEU A 15 10.49 -6.43 10.67
C LEU A 15 10.03 -6.95 9.30
N ARG A 16 10.95 -7.66 8.63
CA ARG A 16 10.61 -8.54 7.52
C ARG A 16 9.80 -9.70 8.08
N LYS A 17 8.51 -9.73 7.73
CA LYS A 17 7.51 -10.82 7.84
C LYS A 17 6.68 -10.94 9.14
N ARG A 18 5.36 -10.74 8.92
CA ARG A 18 4.22 -11.61 9.25
C ARG A 18 3.43 -11.29 10.53
N SER A 19 2.20 -10.83 10.28
CA SER A 19 1.04 -10.78 11.18
C SER A 19 1.01 -9.62 12.17
N LEU A 20 0.19 -8.61 11.87
CA LEU A 20 -0.33 -7.67 12.85
C LEU A 20 -1.37 -8.42 13.71
N VAL A 21 -1.19 -8.46 15.02
CA VAL A 21 -2.23 -8.96 15.94
C VAL A 21 -2.77 -7.74 16.65
N LEU A 22 -4.00 -7.35 16.32
CA LEU A 22 -4.69 -6.27 17.01
C LEU A 22 -5.48 -6.86 18.18
N PHE A 23 -5.44 -6.17 19.31
CA PHE A 23 -6.27 -6.46 20.46
C PHE A 23 -7.35 -5.38 20.53
N ILE A 24 -8.62 -5.77 20.35
CA ILE A 24 -9.79 -4.92 20.59
C ILE A 24 -10.61 -5.63 21.68
N ASP A 25 -11.03 -4.90 22.72
CA ASP A 25 -11.82 -5.41 23.85
C ASP A 25 -11.25 -6.68 24.53
N GLY A 26 -9.93 -6.75 24.65
CA GLY A 26 -9.23 -7.87 25.29
C GLY A 26 -9.25 -9.18 24.51
N LYS A 27 -9.87 -9.22 23.31
CA LYS A 27 -9.94 -10.41 22.46
C LYS A 27 -8.81 -10.40 21.43
N LYS A 28 -8.01 -11.46 21.40
CA LYS A 28 -6.96 -11.66 20.39
C LYS A 28 -7.60 -11.84 19.01
N MET A 29 -7.40 -10.89 18.12
CA MET A 29 -7.83 -11.00 16.72
C MET A 29 -6.62 -11.24 15.82
N ALA A 30 -6.64 -12.34 15.07
CA ALA A 30 -5.69 -12.53 13.99
C ALA A 30 -6.10 -11.63 12.82
N VAL A 31 -5.36 -10.55 12.58
CA VAL A 31 -5.47 -9.88 11.28
C VAL A 31 -4.94 -10.89 10.27
N LYS A 32 -5.81 -11.34 9.37
CA LYS A 32 -5.45 -12.26 8.28
C LYS A 32 -4.20 -11.70 7.63
N SER A 33 -3.10 -12.45 7.71
CA SER A 33 -1.83 -12.15 7.07
C SER A 33 -2.08 -11.51 5.70
N LEU A 34 -1.89 -10.20 5.57
CA LEU A 34 -1.61 -9.57 4.29
C LEU A 34 -0.36 -10.28 3.80
N ARG A 35 -0.53 -11.16 2.81
CA ARG A 35 0.51 -12.08 2.33
C ARG A 35 1.80 -11.28 2.12
N GLY A 36 2.84 -11.63 2.87
CA GLY A 36 4.17 -11.06 2.66
C GLY A 36 4.65 -11.29 1.21
N PRO A 37 5.56 -10.46 0.70
CA PRO A 37 5.76 -10.23 -0.72
C PRO A 37 6.25 -11.50 -1.42
N ARG A 38 5.59 -11.88 -2.53
CA ARG A 38 6.39 -12.08 -3.74
C ARG A 38 6.84 -10.66 -4.09
N ILE A 39 8.14 -10.41 -4.30
CA ILE A 39 8.52 -9.17 -4.95
C ILE A 39 7.99 -9.31 -6.37
N ASP A 40 6.76 -8.86 -6.53
CA ASP A 40 6.21 -8.42 -7.78
C ASP A 40 5.90 -6.97 -7.48
N ASN A 41 6.84 -6.10 -7.82
CA ASN A 41 6.63 -4.65 -7.84
C ASN A 41 5.58 -4.41 -8.93
N ARG A 42 4.31 -4.70 -8.60
CA ARG A 42 3.10 -4.42 -9.36
C ARG A 42 3.39 -3.24 -10.26
N SER A 43 3.59 -3.55 -11.54
CA SER A 43 4.33 -2.70 -12.50
C SER A 43 4.06 -1.22 -12.24
N PRO A 44 5.08 -0.37 -12.03
CA PRO A 44 4.88 1.07 -11.84
C PRO A 44 3.95 1.66 -12.90
N VAL A 45 4.07 1.17 -14.14
CA VAL A 45 3.20 1.52 -15.28
C VAL A 45 1.72 1.21 -15.01
N VAL A 46 1.42 0.04 -14.43
CA VAL A 46 0.06 -0.36 -14.07
C VAL A 46 -0.49 0.51 -12.96
N LEU A 47 0.32 0.79 -11.93
CA LEU A 47 -0.11 1.66 -10.83
C LEU A 47 -0.33 3.11 -11.29
N ASP A 48 0.52 3.62 -12.19
CA ASP A 48 0.37 4.95 -12.78
C ASP A 48 -0.90 5.04 -13.63
N ALA A 49 -1.13 4.06 -14.51
CA ALA A 49 -2.32 3.99 -15.34
C ALA A 49 -3.59 3.87 -14.49
N ALA A 50 -3.58 3.00 -13.48
CA ALA A 50 -4.69 2.84 -12.54
C ALA A 50 -4.97 4.12 -11.77
N ALA A 51 -3.93 4.79 -11.23
CA ALA A 51 -4.07 6.05 -10.52
C ALA A 51 -4.72 7.12 -11.42
N ARG A 52 -4.25 7.24 -12.67
CA ARG A 52 -4.82 8.17 -13.65
C ARG A 52 -6.29 7.89 -13.92
N ILE A 53 -6.63 6.63 -14.24
CA ILE A 53 -8.00 6.22 -14.57
C ILE A 53 -8.93 6.39 -13.37
N PHE A 54 -8.49 6.05 -12.15
CA PHE A 54 -9.26 6.29 -10.94
C PHE A 54 -9.49 7.77 -10.69
N ALA A 55 -8.52 8.64 -10.98
CA ALA A 55 -8.67 10.08 -10.84
C ALA A 55 -9.61 10.68 -11.90
N GLU A 56 -9.58 10.19 -13.14
CA GLU A 56 -10.39 10.70 -14.25
C GLU A 56 -11.85 10.21 -14.20
N HIS A 57 -12.07 8.92 -13.92
CA HIS A 57 -13.38 8.27 -14.01
C HIS A 57 -13.99 7.92 -12.65
N GLY A 58 -13.24 8.14 -11.56
CA GLY A 58 -13.62 7.67 -10.23
C GLY A 58 -13.50 6.15 -10.08
N TYR A 59 -13.62 5.67 -8.85
CA TYR A 59 -13.55 4.23 -8.57
C TYR A 59 -14.68 3.46 -9.26
N SER A 60 -15.93 3.91 -9.13
CA SER A 60 -17.08 3.20 -9.70
C SER A 60 -17.12 3.24 -11.23
N GLY A 61 -16.64 4.32 -11.85
CA GLY A 61 -16.65 4.53 -13.30
C GLY A 61 -15.52 3.84 -14.06
N SER A 62 -14.56 3.23 -13.37
CA SER A 62 -13.40 2.58 -13.96
C SER A 62 -13.48 1.05 -13.92
N SER A 63 -12.70 0.39 -14.76
CA SER A 63 -12.61 -1.08 -14.79
C SER A 63 -11.19 -1.63 -14.90
N ILE A 64 -10.98 -2.87 -14.44
CA ILE A 64 -9.71 -3.58 -14.63
C ILE A 64 -9.38 -3.77 -16.12
N ARG A 65 -10.39 -3.94 -16.97
CA ARG A 65 -10.18 -4.10 -18.42
C ARG A 65 -9.60 -2.84 -19.05
N GLU A 66 -10.22 -1.69 -18.74
CA GLU A 66 -9.77 -0.37 -19.18
C GLU A 66 -8.33 -0.09 -18.73
N ILE A 67 -7.99 -0.43 -17.48
CA ILE A 67 -6.62 -0.26 -16.96
C ILE A 67 -5.63 -1.17 -17.69
N ALA A 68 -6.02 -2.43 -17.96
CA ALA A 68 -5.18 -3.35 -18.72
C ALA A 68 -4.95 -2.85 -20.15
N GLU A 69 -6.00 -2.36 -20.83
CA GLU A 69 -5.92 -1.76 -22.16
C GLU A 69 -4.99 -0.53 -22.16
N ALA A 70 -5.08 0.34 -21.17
CA ALA A 70 -4.19 1.49 -21.02
C ALA A 70 -2.72 1.11 -20.81
N CYS A 71 -2.45 -0.13 -20.38
CA CYS A 71 -1.10 -0.67 -20.20
C CYS A 71 -0.64 -1.55 -21.37
N ASP A 72 -1.42 -1.69 -22.44
CA ASP A 72 -1.21 -2.67 -23.51
C ASP A 72 -1.08 -4.12 -22.98
N MET A 73 -1.92 -4.45 -22.01
CA MET A 73 -1.96 -5.75 -21.33
C MET A 73 -3.26 -6.48 -21.58
N GLN A 74 -3.20 -7.81 -21.61
CA GLN A 74 -4.41 -8.62 -21.55
C GLN A 74 -5.03 -8.53 -20.15
N PRO A 75 -6.37 -8.40 -20.01
CA PRO A 75 -7.02 -8.32 -18.69
C PRO A 75 -6.67 -9.49 -17.77
N GLY A 76 -6.50 -10.70 -18.32
CA GLY A 76 -6.08 -11.88 -17.55
C GLY A 76 -4.71 -11.72 -16.89
N SER A 77 -3.79 -10.99 -17.52
CA SER A 77 -2.49 -10.66 -16.91
C SER A 77 -2.68 -9.74 -15.71
N LEU A 78 -3.57 -8.75 -15.80
CA LEU A 78 -3.82 -7.85 -14.67
C LEU A 78 -4.53 -8.57 -13.51
N TYR A 79 -5.47 -9.48 -13.81
CA TYR A 79 -6.12 -10.33 -12.81
C TYR A 79 -5.16 -11.32 -12.10
N TYR A 80 -4.04 -11.68 -12.74
CA TYR A 80 -3.00 -12.47 -12.08
C TYR A 80 -2.34 -11.69 -10.93
N HIS A 81 -2.19 -10.36 -11.08
CA HIS A 81 -1.56 -9.48 -10.11
C HIS A 81 -2.55 -8.94 -9.07
N PHE A 82 -3.81 -8.71 -9.47
CA PHE A 82 -4.86 -8.11 -8.65
C PHE A 82 -6.15 -8.93 -8.76
N ALA A 83 -6.57 -9.57 -7.68
CA ALA A 83 -7.75 -10.41 -7.71
C ALA A 83 -9.04 -9.59 -7.86
N ALA A 84 -9.05 -8.36 -7.34
CA ALA A 84 -10.17 -7.44 -7.41
C ALA A 84 -9.73 -5.99 -7.72
N LYS A 85 -10.68 -5.14 -8.14
CA LYS A 85 -10.40 -3.73 -8.46
C LYS A 85 -10.02 -2.95 -7.19
N GLU A 86 -10.58 -3.36 -6.06
CA GLU A 86 -10.24 -2.87 -4.73
C GLU A 86 -8.76 -3.13 -4.39
N ASP A 87 -8.21 -4.28 -4.76
CA ASP A 87 -6.80 -4.60 -4.50
C ASP A 87 -5.85 -3.67 -5.25
N LEU A 88 -6.24 -3.29 -6.48
CA LEU A 88 -5.49 -2.35 -7.30
C LEU A 88 -5.58 -0.93 -6.75
N LEU A 89 -6.77 -0.51 -6.29
CA LEU A 89 -6.96 0.78 -5.63
C LEU A 89 -6.11 0.89 -4.37
N VAL A 90 -6.12 -0.14 -3.51
CA VAL A 90 -5.30 -0.17 -2.29
C VAL A 90 -3.81 -0.04 -2.64
N ALA A 91 -3.33 -0.75 -3.65
CA ALA A 91 -1.94 -0.67 -4.07
C ALA A 91 -1.55 0.72 -4.59
N VAL A 92 -2.45 1.40 -5.32
CA VAL A 92 -2.25 2.79 -5.76
C VAL A 92 -2.15 3.73 -4.56
N TYR A 93 -3.05 3.59 -3.58
CA TYR A 93 -3.02 4.42 -2.36
C TYR A 93 -1.78 4.17 -1.51
N GLU A 94 -1.40 2.90 -1.29
CA GLU A 94 -0.19 2.54 -0.54
C GLU A 94 1.04 3.22 -1.13
N ARG A 95 1.21 3.13 -2.46
CA ARG A 95 2.32 3.80 -3.16
C ARG A 95 2.26 5.33 -2.99
N GLY A 96 1.10 5.94 -3.17
CA GLY A 96 0.96 7.40 -3.03
C GLY A 96 1.29 7.88 -1.62
N VAL A 97 0.87 7.14 -0.59
CA VAL A 97 1.20 7.45 0.81
C VAL A 97 2.70 7.31 1.06
N GLU A 98 3.34 6.26 0.54
CA GLU A 98 4.80 6.07 0.64
C GLU A 98 5.58 7.22 -0.02
N GLU A 99 5.16 7.66 -1.22
CA GLU A 99 5.76 8.78 -1.93
C GLU A 99 5.63 10.10 -1.16
N ILE A 100 4.43 10.38 -0.63
CA ILE A 100 4.19 11.58 0.20
C ILE A 100 5.03 11.52 1.48
N GLN A 101 5.07 10.37 2.15
CA GLN A 101 5.86 10.20 3.36
C GLN A 101 7.35 10.45 3.10
N ALA A 102 7.89 9.91 2.00
CA ALA A 102 9.28 10.11 1.62
C ALA A 102 9.58 11.60 1.36
N ALA A 103 8.71 12.30 0.62
CA ALA A 103 8.87 13.72 0.34
C ALA A 103 8.81 14.58 1.61
N VAL A 104 7.91 14.27 2.54
CA VAL A 104 7.79 14.98 3.83
C VAL A 104 9.05 14.77 4.67
N VAL A 105 9.58 13.55 4.76
CA VAL A 105 10.81 13.27 5.51
C VAL A 105 11.99 14.04 4.91
N GLU A 106 12.13 14.06 3.60
CA GLU A 106 13.19 14.79 2.92
C GLU A 106 13.10 16.31 3.17
N ALA A 107 11.90 16.88 3.09
CA ALA A 107 11.68 18.31 3.33
C ALA A 107 12.10 18.71 4.76
N VAL A 108 11.68 17.94 5.77
CA VAL A 108 12.05 18.18 7.18
C VAL A 108 13.57 18.10 7.38
N GLN A 109 14.24 17.16 6.70
CA GLN A 109 15.70 17.00 6.80
C GLN A 109 16.49 18.14 6.14
N ARG A 110 15.96 18.79 5.11
CA ARG A 110 16.63 19.93 4.44
C ARG A 110 16.60 21.21 5.28
N GLU A 111 15.68 21.32 6.24
CA GLU A 111 15.53 22.48 7.10
C GLU A 111 16.35 22.41 8.40
N THR A 112 17.01 21.28 8.69
CA THR A 112 17.84 21.06 9.90
C THR A 112 19.31 20.99 9.55
#